data_AF-A0A835ME90-F1
#
_entry.id   AF-A0A835ME90-F1
#
_cell.length_a   1.000
_cell.length_b   1.000
_cell.length_c   1.000
_cell.angle_alpha   90.00
_cell.angle_beta   90.00
_cell.angle_gamma   90.00
#
_symmetry.space_group_name_H-M   'P 1'
#
loop_
_entity.id
_entity.type
_entity.pdbx_description
1 polymer ?
#
loop_
_entity_poly.entity_id
_entity_poly.type
_entity_poly.pdbx_seq_one_letter_code
_entity_poly.pdbx_strand_id
1 'polypeptide(L)'
;MRNFLWSGDPSIKKGVTIAWDKVCKPYREGGLGIRKLGEVNRVMLMKLVWRFLEGKDDFAIFMQNKYLTRDDDVIGYYRPTSIWQCIKEAMREVRPRTQWAIGSGNLVDIWKDNWLGSAPLRDALNLTSHELKDCNSKVSTLIVNGYVQIPSNFQALITTAGLTTDGILKWNDGDRDTYLVPLSQREIQCYLGISRNPQEKKCE
;
A
#
# COMPACT_ATOMS: atom_id res chain seq x y z
N MET A 1 -17.51 41.88 -8.24
CA MET A 1 -16.75 40.61 -8.27
C MET A 1 -16.18 40.35 -6.90
N ARG A 2 -16.24 39.11 -6.39
CA ARG A 2 -15.86 38.77 -5.02
C ARG A 2 -14.33 38.69 -4.91
N ASN A 3 -13.77 39.61 -4.13
CA ASN A 3 -12.36 39.82 -3.79
C ASN A 3 -11.77 38.65 -2.98
N PHE A 4 -11.73 37.43 -3.54
CA PHE A 4 -11.25 36.25 -2.80
C PHE A 4 -9.72 36.19 -2.71
N LEU A 5 -9.02 36.36 -3.84
CA LEU A 5 -7.55 36.40 -3.89
C LEU A 5 -6.97 37.82 -3.85
N TRP A 6 -7.80 38.82 -4.15
CA TRP A 6 -7.38 40.19 -4.34
C TRP A 6 -8.20 41.09 -3.42
N SER A 7 -7.58 41.59 -2.36
CA SER A 7 -8.17 42.60 -1.46
C SER A 7 -7.32 43.87 -1.54
N GLY A 8 -7.94 45.01 -1.86
CA GLY A 8 -7.27 46.30 -1.98
C GLY A 8 -7.80 47.13 -3.15
N ASP A 9 -7.23 48.32 -3.32
CA ASP A 9 -7.48 49.20 -4.46
C ASP A 9 -6.90 48.59 -5.75
N PRO A 10 -7.65 48.50 -6.87
CA PRO A 10 -7.15 47.99 -8.15
C PRO A 10 -5.91 48.72 -8.69
N SER A 11 -5.70 49.97 -8.26
CA SER A 11 -4.55 50.81 -8.67
C SER A 11 -3.27 50.51 -7.87
N ILE A 12 -3.36 49.75 -6.77
CA ILE A 12 -2.22 49.45 -5.88
C ILE A 12 -1.97 47.94 -5.86
N LYS A 13 -0.85 47.49 -6.45
CA LYS A 13 -0.41 46.09 -6.35
C LYS A 13 0.04 45.79 -4.92
N LYS A 14 -0.80 45.14 -4.12
CA LYS A 14 -0.45 44.63 -2.80
C LYS A 14 -0.46 43.09 -2.80
N GLY A 15 0.60 42.47 -2.30
CA GLY A 15 0.63 41.03 -2.07
C GLY A 15 -0.32 40.66 -0.93
N VAL A 16 -1.35 39.86 -1.22
CA VAL A 16 -2.29 39.35 -0.22
C VAL A 16 -1.90 37.92 0.12
N THR A 17 -1.57 37.68 1.39
CA THR A 17 -1.30 36.33 1.90
C THR A 17 -2.59 35.71 2.42
N ILE A 18 -3.00 34.60 1.80
CA ILE A 18 -4.17 33.84 2.22
C ILE A 18 -3.68 32.49 2.71
N ALA A 19 -4.21 32.05 3.86
CA ALA A 19 -3.90 30.73 4.39
C ALA A 19 -4.25 29.66 3.34
N TRP A 20 -3.28 28.78 3.04
CA TRP A 20 -3.43 27.75 2.00
C TRP A 20 -4.64 26.84 2.27
N ASP A 21 -4.95 26.56 3.53
CA ASP A 21 -6.14 25.81 3.92
C ASP A 21 -7.45 26.46 3.47
N LYS A 22 -7.54 27.80 3.43
CA LYS A 22 -8.72 28.51 2.91
C LYS A 22 -8.82 28.40 1.40
N VAL A 23 -7.68 28.42 0.70
CA VAL A 23 -7.60 28.25 -0.75
C VAL A 23 -8.05 26.85 -1.16
N CYS A 24 -7.69 25.83 -0.39
CA CYS A 24 -8.01 24.43 -0.69
C CYS A 24 -9.48 24.04 -0.43
N LYS A 25 -10.27 24.87 0.26
CA LYS A 25 -11.69 24.57 0.51
C LYS A 25 -12.50 24.45 -0.79
N PRO A 26 -13.60 23.68 -0.80
CA PRO A 26 -14.51 23.62 -1.95
C PRO A 26 -15.04 25.02 -2.32
N TYR A 27 -15.39 25.21 -3.59
CA TYR A 27 -16.03 26.44 -4.08
C TYR A 27 -17.29 26.83 -3.29
N ARG A 28 -18.06 25.83 -2.83
CA ARG A 28 -19.27 26.03 -2.01
C ARG A 28 -18.97 26.63 -0.64
N GLU A 29 -17.78 26.38 -0.10
CA GLU A 29 -17.29 26.93 1.17
C GLU A 29 -16.44 28.20 0.95
N GLY A 30 -16.44 28.73 -0.27
CA GLY A 30 -15.72 29.95 -0.64
C GLY A 30 -14.24 29.74 -0.99
N GLY A 31 -13.72 28.52 -1.06
CA GLY A 31 -12.34 28.27 -1.53
C GLY A 31 -12.22 28.10 -3.05
N LEU A 32 -11.03 27.73 -3.54
CA LEU A 32 -10.76 27.45 -4.97
C LEU A 32 -10.92 25.98 -5.35
N GLY A 33 -11.20 25.09 -4.40
CA GLY A 33 -11.33 23.65 -4.63
C GLY A 33 -10.02 22.94 -5.02
N ILE A 34 -8.87 23.60 -4.81
CA ILE A 34 -7.55 23.03 -5.10
C ILE A 34 -7.17 22.02 -4.01
N ARG A 35 -6.53 20.90 -4.37
CA ARG A 35 -6.07 19.90 -3.40
C ARG A 35 -4.92 20.41 -2.55
N LYS A 36 -4.88 20.01 -1.28
CA LYS A 36 -3.75 20.30 -0.41
C LYS A 36 -2.51 19.57 -0.95
N LEU A 37 -1.40 20.30 -1.08
CA LEU A 37 -0.17 19.73 -1.64
C LEU A 37 0.35 18.55 -0.81
N GLY A 38 0.20 18.59 0.52
CA GLY A 38 0.55 17.48 1.40
C GLY A 38 -0.23 16.20 1.10
N GLU A 39 -1.52 16.31 0.81
CA GLU A 39 -2.36 15.15 0.44
C GLU A 39 -1.97 14.59 -0.93
N VAL A 40 -1.73 15.47 -1.90
CA VAL A 40 -1.26 15.08 -3.24
C VAL A 40 0.09 14.36 -3.13
N ASN A 41 1.03 14.90 -2.34
CA ASN A 41 2.34 14.30 -2.13
C ASN A 41 2.23 12.92 -1.46
N ARG A 42 1.39 12.76 -0.43
CA ARG A 42 1.15 11.46 0.22
C ARG A 42 0.63 10.42 -0.78
N VAL A 43 -0.36 10.78 -1.61
CA VAL A 43 -0.88 9.89 -2.66
C VAL A 43 0.21 9.53 -3.68
N MET A 44 1.03 10.50 -4.09
CA MET A 44 2.14 10.25 -5.01
C MET A 44 3.21 9.33 -4.41
N LEU A 45 3.52 9.48 -3.12
CA LEU A 45 4.44 8.60 -2.40
C LEU A 45 3.89 7.18 -2.31
N MET A 46 2.59 7.00 -2.00
CA MET A 46 1.97 5.68 -2.01
C MET A 46 2.00 5.05 -3.42
N LYS A 47 1.74 5.85 -4.47
CA LYS A 47 1.84 5.38 -5.86
C LYS A 47 3.26 4.99 -6.25
N LEU A 48 4.24 5.74 -5.79
CA LEU A 48 5.65 5.41 -5.95
C LEU A 48 5.99 4.09 -5.24
N VAL A 49 5.50 3.90 -4.02
CA VAL A 49 5.67 2.65 -3.25
C VAL A 49 5.04 1.46 -3.97
N TRP A 50 3.84 1.58 -4.55
CA TRP A 50 3.27 0.47 -5.32
C TRP A 50 4.14 0.10 -6.51
N ARG A 51 4.56 1.09 -7.30
CA ARG A 51 5.46 0.85 -8.44
C ARG A 51 6.77 0.21 -7.99
N PHE A 52 7.29 0.64 -6.84
CA PHE A 52 8.46 0.07 -6.19
C PHE A 52 8.25 -1.39 -5.78
N LEU A 53 7.11 -1.74 -5.20
CA LEU A 53 6.79 -3.12 -4.79
C LEU A 53 6.49 -4.03 -5.99
N GLU A 54 5.90 -3.50 -7.06
CA GLU A 54 5.53 -4.26 -8.25
C GLU A 54 6.75 -4.80 -9.01
N GLY A 55 7.89 -4.10 -8.96
CA GLY A 55 9.17 -4.63 -9.48
C GLY A 55 9.22 -4.84 -11.01
N LYS A 56 8.31 -4.21 -11.77
CA LYS A 56 8.16 -4.41 -13.22
C LYS A 56 9.14 -3.62 -14.09
N ASP A 57 9.75 -2.56 -13.55
CA ASP A 57 10.67 -1.71 -14.30
C ASP A 57 12.03 -1.56 -13.60
N ASP A 58 13.03 -1.10 -14.36
CA ASP A 58 14.42 -0.98 -13.91
C ASP A 58 14.56 -0.09 -12.67
N PHE A 59 13.74 0.95 -12.54
CA PHE A 59 13.76 1.83 -11.38
C PHE A 59 13.26 1.08 -10.14
N ALA A 60 12.15 0.35 -10.26
CA ALA A 60 11.63 -0.47 -9.18
C ALA A 60 12.66 -1.53 -8.73
N ILE A 61 13.27 -2.25 -9.68
CA ILE A 61 14.31 -3.26 -9.41
C ILE A 61 15.52 -2.63 -8.73
N PHE A 62 16.01 -1.49 -9.23
CA PHE A 62 17.12 -0.76 -8.62
C PHE A 62 16.81 -0.37 -7.17
N MET A 63 15.62 0.18 -6.93
CA MET A 63 15.22 0.63 -5.61
C MET A 63 15.05 -0.56 -4.65
N GLN A 64 14.49 -1.68 -5.09
CA GLN A 64 14.39 -2.91 -4.29
C GLN A 64 15.79 -3.38 -3.87
N ASN A 65 16.71 -3.54 -4.83
CA ASN A 65 18.09 -3.97 -4.53
C ASN A 65 18.85 -3.00 -3.62
N LYS A 66 18.52 -1.71 -3.68
CA LYS A 66 19.18 -0.67 -2.89
C LYS A 66 18.66 -0.57 -1.46
N TYR A 67 17.37 -0.85 -1.24
CA TYR A 67 16.68 -0.53 0.01
C TYR A 67 16.04 -1.72 0.71
N LEU A 68 15.91 -2.86 0.04
CA LEU A 68 15.37 -4.09 0.60
C LEU A 68 16.45 -5.16 0.74
N THR A 69 16.31 -5.97 1.77
CA THR A 69 17.08 -7.20 1.94
C THR A 69 16.54 -8.27 0.99
N ARG A 70 17.25 -9.40 0.93
CA ARG A 70 16.79 -10.58 0.20
C ARG A 70 15.44 -11.12 0.71
N ASP A 71 15.09 -10.82 1.95
CA ASP A 71 13.82 -11.20 2.59
C ASP A 71 12.74 -10.12 2.45
N ASP A 72 12.92 -9.15 1.54
CA ASP A 72 12.04 -8.01 1.31
C ASP A 72 11.88 -7.07 2.53
N ASP A 73 12.79 -7.15 3.51
CA ASP A 73 12.83 -6.25 4.67
C ASP A 73 13.59 -4.97 4.36
N VAL A 74 13.20 -3.85 4.99
CA VAL A 74 13.90 -2.58 4.80
C VAL A 74 15.30 -2.63 5.42
N ILE A 75 16.33 -2.34 4.60
CA ILE A 75 17.73 -2.30 5.05
C ILE A 75 17.91 -1.26 6.17
N GLY A 76 18.56 -1.67 7.27
CA GLY A 76 18.78 -0.83 8.46
C GLY A 76 20.03 0.04 8.43
N TYR A 77 21.04 -0.27 7.61
CA TYR A 77 22.36 0.39 7.65
C TYR A 77 22.53 1.55 6.65
N TYR A 78 21.59 1.74 5.72
CA TYR A 78 21.73 2.74 4.65
C TYR A 78 21.43 4.16 5.18
N ARG A 79 22.24 5.16 4.77
CA ARG A 79 22.06 6.57 5.19
C ARG A 79 20.64 7.04 4.86
N PRO A 80 19.80 7.36 5.86
CA PRO A 80 18.43 7.73 5.60
C PRO A 80 18.39 9.12 4.95
N THR A 81 18.10 9.18 3.64
CA THR A 81 17.73 10.44 3.01
C THR A 81 16.33 10.85 3.49
N SER A 82 16.03 12.15 3.51
CA SER A 82 14.69 12.63 3.84
C SER A 82 13.62 12.02 2.93
N ILE A 83 13.94 11.84 1.64
CA ILE A 83 13.08 11.16 0.66
C ILE A 83 12.83 9.71 1.05
N TRP A 84 13.88 8.97 1.46
CA TRP A 84 13.73 7.57 1.88
C TRP A 84 12.88 7.43 3.15
N GLN A 85 12.97 8.38 4.09
CA GLN A 85 12.08 8.37 5.25
C GLN A 85 10.61 8.52 4.85
N CYS A 86 10.30 9.45 3.94
CA CYS A 86 8.94 9.60 3.42
C CYS A 86 8.45 8.35 2.67
N ILE A 87 9.33 7.69 1.90
CA ILE A 87 9.01 6.43 1.23
C ILE A 87 8.76 5.33 2.27
N LYS A 88 9.61 5.21 3.29
CA LYS A 88 9.47 4.21 4.37
C LYS A 88 8.17 4.39 5.15
N GLU A 89 7.77 5.63 5.41
CA GLU A 89 6.45 5.96 5.99
C GLU A 89 5.32 5.51 5.08
N ALA A 90 5.36 5.87 3.80
CA ALA A 90 4.37 5.43 2.81
C ALA A 90 4.33 3.88 2.67
N MET A 91 5.47 3.20 2.79
CA MET A 91 5.53 1.72 2.81
C MET A 91 4.79 1.12 3.99
N ARG A 92 4.87 1.73 5.18
CA ARG A 92 4.10 1.28 6.36
C ARG A 92 2.60 1.45 6.17
N GLU A 93 2.18 2.42 5.36
CA GLU A 93 0.76 2.61 5.02
C GLU A 93 0.27 1.67 3.92
N VAL A 94 1.15 1.31 2.98
CA VAL A 94 0.81 0.53 1.79
C VAL A 94 0.91 -0.98 2.03
N ARG A 95 2.01 -1.47 2.62
CA ARG A 95 2.27 -2.92 2.79
C ARG A 95 1.14 -3.69 3.48
N PRO A 96 0.56 -3.20 4.59
CA PRO A 96 -0.55 -3.90 5.25
C PRO A 96 -1.83 -3.96 4.42
N ARG A 97 -1.88 -3.30 3.28
CA ARG A 97 -3.06 -3.20 2.40
C ARG A 97 -2.79 -3.76 0.99
N THR A 98 -1.62 -4.33 0.77
CA THR A 98 -1.29 -5.10 -0.44
C THR A 98 -1.49 -6.58 -0.18
N GLN A 99 -1.89 -7.32 -1.22
CA GLN A 99 -1.95 -8.77 -1.21
C GLN A 99 -0.85 -9.32 -2.11
N TRP A 100 -0.52 -10.60 -1.98
CA TRP A 100 0.45 -11.25 -2.86
C TRP A 100 -0.22 -11.90 -4.07
N ALA A 101 0.41 -11.75 -5.23
CA ALA A 101 0.25 -12.58 -6.42
C ALA A 101 1.38 -13.61 -6.41
N ILE A 102 1.03 -14.89 -6.38
CA ILE A 102 1.99 -15.97 -6.29
C ILE A 102 2.41 -16.37 -7.71
N GLY A 103 3.71 -16.28 -7.98
CA GLY A 103 4.35 -16.93 -9.11
C GLY A 103 5.05 -18.19 -8.61
N SER A 104 6.36 -18.09 -8.35
CA SER A 104 7.17 -19.21 -7.83
C SER A 104 7.01 -19.51 -6.34
N GLY A 105 6.44 -18.59 -5.55
CA GLY A 105 6.24 -18.72 -4.10
C GLY A 105 7.50 -18.61 -3.24
N ASN A 106 8.65 -18.28 -3.83
CA ASN A 106 9.94 -18.22 -3.12
C ASN A 106 10.12 -16.97 -2.28
N LEU A 107 9.45 -15.87 -2.65
CA LEU A 107 9.53 -14.61 -1.94
C LEU A 107 8.49 -14.54 -0.82
N VAL A 108 7.35 -15.22 -0.98
CA VAL A 108 6.21 -15.11 -0.07
C VAL A 108 6.33 -16.08 1.12
N ASP A 109 6.20 -15.53 2.32
CA ASP A 109 6.13 -16.25 3.59
C ASP A 109 4.67 -16.52 4.00
N ILE A 110 4.33 -17.79 4.21
CA ILE A 110 3.01 -18.27 4.57
C ILE A 110 2.51 -17.62 5.87
N TRP A 111 3.38 -17.34 6.82
CA TRP A 111 2.96 -16.94 8.17
C TRP A 111 3.11 -15.45 8.41
N LYS A 112 4.16 -14.84 7.83
CA LYS A 112 4.53 -13.45 8.08
C LYS A 112 3.93 -12.47 7.08
N ASP A 113 3.58 -12.92 5.87
CA ASP A 113 2.97 -12.05 4.88
C ASP A 113 1.46 -11.87 5.07
N ASN A 114 0.95 -10.76 4.55
CA ASN A 114 -0.45 -10.38 4.65
C ASN A 114 -1.31 -11.13 3.64
N TRP A 115 -2.01 -12.16 4.13
CA TRP A 115 -2.97 -12.95 3.35
C TRP A 115 -4.38 -12.42 3.46
N LEU A 116 -4.73 -11.80 4.60
CA LEU A 116 -6.10 -11.40 4.93
C LEU A 116 -6.46 -9.99 4.44
N GLY A 117 -5.50 -9.28 3.85
CA GLY A 117 -5.64 -7.86 3.51
C GLY A 117 -5.62 -6.92 4.73
N SER A 118 -5.69 -7.45 5.95
CA SER A 118 -5.65 -6.71 7.21
C SER A 118 -4.52 -7.15 8.15
N ALA A 119 -4.09 -8.43 8.08
CA ALA A 119 -3.06 -9.00 8.96
C ALA A 119 -2.44 -10.28 8.37
N PRO A 120 -1.21 -10.64 8.80
CA PRO A 120 -0.63 -11.95 8.55
C PRO A 120 -1.38 -13.09 9.25
N LEU A 121 -1.24 -14.30 8.73
CA LEU A 121 -1.86 -15.50 9.31
C LEU A 121 -1.35 -15.79 10.72
N ARG A 122 -0.06 -15.54 11.00
CA ARG A 122 0.50 -15.69 12.36
C ARG A 122 -0.30 -14.87 13.37
N ASP A 123 -0.60 -13.62 13.04
CA ASP A 123 -1.22 -12.69 13.96
C ASP A 123 -2.71 -13.02 14.15
N ALA A 124 -3.40 -13.44 13.08
CA ALA A 124 -4.80 -13.88 13.16
C ALA A 124 -4.99 -15.17 13.98
N LEU A 125 -3.99 -16.04 13.98
CA LEU A 125 -4.02 -17.32 14.69
C LEU A 125 -3.33 -17.26 16.06
N ASN A 126 -2.83 -16.10 16.48
CA ASN A 126 -2.04 -15.89 17.71
C ASN A 126 -0.83 -16.84 17.85
N LEU A 127 -0.18 -17.18 16.72
CA LEU A 127 0.96 -18.08 16.71
C LEU A 127 2.23 -17.36 17.18
N THR A 128 2.98 -18.01 18.06
CA THR A 128 4.27 -17.50 18.55
C THR A 128 5.40 -17.85 17.59
N SER A 129 6.49 -17.07 17.63
CA SER A 129 7.69 -17.35 16.83
C SER A 129 8.32 -18.72 17.13
N HIS A 130 8.07 -19.29 18.31
CA HIS A 130 8.55 -20.62 18.68
C HIS A 130 7.77 -21.72 17.96
N GLU A 131 6.45 -21.60 17.87
CA GLU A 131 5.57 -22.56 17.16
C GLU A 131 5.84 -22.58 15.65
N LEU A 132 6.28 -21.45 15.10
CA LEU A 132 6.59 -21.30 13.67
C LEU A 132 8.02 -21.68 13.29
N LYS A 133 8.90 -21.99 14.26
CA LYS A 133 10.33 -22.20 14.01
C LYS A 133 10.61 -23.42 13.12
N ASP A 134 9.78 -24.45 13.24
CA ASP A 134 9.92 -25.71 12.50
C ASP A 134 8.96 -25.83 11.30
N CYS A 135 8.12 -24.81 11.09
CA CYS A 135 7.20 -24.78 9.95
C CYS A 135 7.94 -24.30 8.70
N ASN A 136 7.76 -25.01 7.58
CA ASN A 136 8.13 -24.47 6.27
C ASN A 136 7.46 -23.10 6.10
N SER A 137 8.27 -22.07 5.87
CA SER A 137 7.79 -20.70 5.88
C SER A 137 7.44 -20.20 4.48
N LYS A 138 8.03 -20.73 3.41
CA LYS A 138 7.82 -20.24 2.04
C LYS A 138 6.67 -20.93 1.33
N VAL A 139 5.90 -20.15 0.57
CA VAL A 139 4.78 -20.65 -0.23
C VAL A 139 5.23 -21.64 -1.30
N SER A 140 6.46 -21.51 -1.82
CA SER A 140 7.03 -22.46 -2.78
C SER A 140 7.04 -23.90 -2.27
N THR A 141 7.10 -24.11 -0.95
CA THR A 141 7.01 -25.45 -0.34
C THR A 141 5.62 -26.08 -0.45
N LEU A 142 4.59 -25.25 -0.62
CA LEU A 142 3.21 -25.69 -0.87
C LEU A 142 2.98 -25.98 -2.35
N ILE A 143 3.84 -25.48 -3.25
CA ILE A 143 3.70 -25.65 -4.69
C ILE A 143 4.40 -26.94 -5.10
N VAL A 144 3.62 -27.98 -5.43
CA VAL A 144 4.15 -29.26 -5.92
C VAL A 144 3.59 -29.52 -7.31
N ASN A 145 4.46 -29.69 -8.30
CA ASN A 145 4.10 -29.91 -9.71
C ASN A 145 3.17 -28.84 -10.31
N GLY A 146 3.32 -27.58 -9.89
CA GLY A 146 2.50 -26.46 -10.37
C GLY A 146 1.12 -26.34 -9.71
N TYR A 147 0.82 -27.18 -8.71
CA TYR A 147 -0.41 -27.10 -7.94
C TYR A 147 -0.10 -26.80 -6.47
N VAL A 148 -0.89 -25.94 -5.84
CA VAL A 148 -0.76 -25.73 -4.39
C VAL A 148 -1.40 -26.90 -3.65
N GLN A 149 -0.54 -27.64 -2.97
CA GLN A 149 -0.89 -28.70 -2.04
C GLN A 149 -0.92 -28.09 -0.64
N ILE A 150 -2.11 -27.80 -0.13
CA ILE A 150 -2.29 -27.26 1.22
C ILE A 150 -2.27 -28.43 2.22
N PRO A 151 -1.29 -28.50 3.14
CA PRO A 151 -1.27 -29.49 4.21
C PRO A 151 -2.58 -29.47 5.00
N SER A 152 -3.07 -30.62 5.42
CA SER A 152 -4.37 -30.76 6.09
C SER A 152 -4.46 -29.97 7.41
N ASN A 153 -3.35 -29.81 8.13
CA ASN A 153 -3.25 -28.91 9.29
C ASN A 153 -3.46 -27.43 8.91
N PHE A 154 -3.08 -27.03 7.69
CA PHE A 154 -3.26 -25.66 7.19
C PHE A 154 -4.69 -25.41 6.69
N GLN A 155 -5.36 -26.42 6.13
CA GLN A 155 -6.78 -26.30 5.73
C GLN A 155 -7.72 -26.02 6.92
N ALA A 156 -7.45 -26.64 8.07
CA ALA A 156 -8.21 -26.37 9.30
C ALA A 156 -8.03 -24.91 9.78
N LEU A 157 -6.82 -24.37 9.64
CA LEU A 157 -6.51 -22.98 10.00
C LEU A 157 -7.16 -21.98 9.02
N ILE A 158 -7.10 -22.25 7.72
CA ILE A 158 -7.79 -21.47 6.68
C ILE A 158 -9.29 -21.38 6.96
N THR A 159 -9.91 -22.52 7.30
CA THR A 159 -11.34 -22.60 7.62
C THR A 159 -11.68 -21.83 8.89
N THR A 160 -10.83 -21.93 9.92
CA THR A 160 -11.00 -21.21 11.20
C THR A 160 -10.84 -19.70 11.04
N ALA A 161 -9.97 -19.26 10.13
CA ALA A 161 -9.78 -17.86 9.77
C ALA A 161 -10.88 -17.31 8.83
N GLY A 162 -11.86 -18.14 8.44
CA GLY A 162 -12.95 -17.74 7.55
C GLY A 162 -12.51 -17.48 6.10
N LEU A 163 -11.41 -18.07 5.66
CA LEU A 163 -10.85 -17.87 4.34
C LEU A 163 -11.25 -19.00 3.39
N THR A 164 -11.50 -18.67 2.13
CA THR A 164 -11.62 -19.65 1.05
C THR A 164 -10.26 -19.87 0.38
N THR A 165 -9.99 -21.09 -0.07
CA THR A 165 -8.75 -21.44 -0.77
C THR A 165 -8.51 -20.58 -2.01
N ASP A 166 -9.58 -20.20 -2.71
CA ASP A 166 -9.56 -19.31 -3.88
C ASP A 166 -9.28 -17.83 -3.52
N GLY A 167 -9.55 -17.43 -2.27
CA GLY A 167 -9.32 -16.07 -1.80
C GLY A 167 -7.88 -15.79 -1.35
N ILE A 168 -7.16 -16.83 -0.93
CA ILE A 168 -5.80 -16.72 -0.38
C ILE A 168 -4.74 -16.68 -1.49
N LEU A 169 -4.89 -17.53 -2.51
CA LEU A 169 -3.85 -17.78 -3.49
C LEU A 169 -4.26 -17.18 -4.83
N LYS A 170 -3.94 -15.91 -5.03
CA LYS A 170 -4.08 -15.29 -6.34
C LYS A 170 -2.83 -15.59 -7.15
N TRP A 171 -2.97 -16.38 -8.20
CA TRP A 171 -1.87 -16.75 -9.07
C TRP A 171 -1.49 -15.61 -10.02
N ASN A 172 -0.19 -15.48 -10.27
CA ASN A 172 0.37 -14.65 -11.31
C ASN A 172 0.68 -15.53 -12.52
N ASP A 173 0.33 -15.09 -13.72
CA ASP A 173 0.67 -15.80 -14.96
C ASP A 173 2.19 -15.79 -15.25
N GLY A 174 2.98 -15.05 -14.47
CA GLY A 174 4.44 -15.01 -14.56
C GLY A 174 5.17 -15.70 -13.40
N ASP A 175 6.39 -16.17 -13.65
CA ASP A 175 7.22 -16.94 -12.71
C ASP A 175 7.62 -16.19 -11.41
N ARG A 176 7.48 -14.86 -11.36
CA ARG A 176 7.82 -14.07 -10.17
C ARG A 176 6.61 -13.80 -9.30
N ASP A 177 6.84 -13.94 -8.00
CA ASP A 177 5.95 -13.39 -6.98
C ASP A 177 5.90 -11.87 -7.11
N THR A 178 4.69 -11.32 -7.12
CA THR A 178 4.48 -9.87 -7.23
C THR A 178 3.43 -9.43 -6.23
N TYR A 179 3.47 -8.18 -5.79
CA TYR A 179 2.39 -7.64 -4.98
C TYR A 179 1.18 -7.37 -5.87
N LEU A 180 0.04 -7.99 -5.57
CA LEU A 180 -1.24 -7.52 -6.08
C LEU A 180 -1.61 -6.25 -5.36
N VAL A 181 -1.79 -5.22 -6.17
CA VAL A 181 -2.38 -3.97 -5.72
C VAL A 181 -3.88 -4.15 -5.90
N PRO A 182 -4.66 -4.35 -4.82
CA PRO A 182 -6.09 -4.58 -4.97
C PRO A 182 -6.85 -3.30 -5.34
N LEU A 183 -6.20 -2.14 -5.38
CA LEU A 183 -6.88 -0.84 -5.47
C LEU A 183 -6.37 0.00 -6.65
N SER A 184 -7.28 0.28 -7.57
CA SER A 184 -7.13 1.30 -8.62
C SER A 184 -6.84 2.68 -8.04
N GLN A 185 -6.27 3.58 -8.86
CA GLN A 185 -5.99 4.97 -8.47
C GLN A 185 -7.22 5.72 -7.93
N ARG A 186 -8.45 5.29 -8.28
CA ARG A 186 -9.71 5.84 -7.73
C ARG A 186 -9.98 5.35 -6.32
N GLU A 187 -9.79 4.07 -6.06
CA GLU A 187 -9.98 3.50 -4.72
C GLU A 187 -9.01 4.14 -3.73
N ILE A 188 -7.76 4.34 -4.14
CA ILE A 188 -6.74 5.05 -3.34
C ILE A 188 -7.21 6.45 -2.92
N GLN A 189 -7.88 7.18 -3.83
CA GLN A 189 -8.42 8.51 -3.54
C GLN A 189 -9.64 8.46 -2.61
N CYS A 190 -10.49 7.44 -2.72
CA CYS A 190 -11.61 7.22 -1.81
C CYS A 190 -11.15 6.80 -0.41
N TYR A 191 -10.21 5.86 -0.30
CA TYR A 191 -9.69 5.33 0.96
C TYR A 191 -8.98 6.37 1.82
N LEU A 192 -8.36 7.39 1.21
CA LEU A 192 -7.68 8.47 1.95
C LEU A 192 -8.63 9.61 2.34
N GLY A 193 -9.94 9.51 2.06
CA GLY A 193 -10.89 10.60 2.26
C GLY A 193 -10.68 11.79 1.33
N ILE A 194 -9.90 11.60 0.25
CA ILE A 194 -9.53 12.65 -0.73
C ILE A 194 -10.56 12.71 -1.89
N SER A 195 -11.64 11.90 -1.81
CA SER A 195 -12.74 11.89 -2.79
C SER A 195 -13.35 13.30 -2.95
N ARG A 196 -13.70 13.63 -4.19
CA ARG A 196 -14.37 14.89 -4.56
C ARG A 196 -15.82 14.97 -4.06
N ASN A 197 -16.39 13.88 -3.52
CA ASN A 197 -17.83 13.75 -3.37
C ASN A 197 -18.25 13.42 -1.92
N PRO A 198 -18.89 14.36 -1.20
CA PRO A 198 -19.40 14.12 0.16
C PRO A 198 -20.48 13.02 0.27
N GLN A 199 -21.04 12.56 -0.86
CA GLN A 199 -22.11 11.56 -0.93
C GLN A 199 -21.61 10.10 -1.03
N GLU A 200 -20.30 9.88 -1.21
CA GLU A 200 -19.72 8.54 -1.47
C GLU A 200 -19.17 7.86 -0.20
N LYS A 201 -19.50 8.33 1.01
CA LYS A 201 -19.15 7.67 2.29
C LYS A 201 -19.99 6.41 2.57
N LYS A 202 -20.25 5.59 1.55
CA LYS A 202 -20.76 4.24 1.69
C LYS A 202 -19.90 3.34 0.80
N CYS A 203 -18.76 2.92 1.35
CA CYS A 203 -18.15 1.67 0.92
C CYS A 203 -18.74 0.61 1.84
N GLU A 204 -19.65 -0.20 1.28
CA GLU A 204 -20.01 -1.53 1.80
C GLU A 204 -18.82 -2.49 1.63
#